data_AF-A0A966LTY4-F1
#
_entry.id   AF-A0A966LTY4-F1
#
_cell.length_a   1.000
_cell.length_b   1.000
_cell.length_c   1.000
_cell.angle_alpha   90.00
_cell.angle_beta   90.00
_cell.angle_gamma   90.00
#
_symmetry.space_group_name_H-M   'P 1'
#
loop_
_entity.id
_entity.type
_entity.pdbx_description
1 polymer ?
#
loop_
_entity_poly.entity_id
_entity_poly.type
_entity_poly.pdbx_seq_one_letter_code
_entity_poly.pdbx_strand_id
1 'polypeptide(L)'
;MKQYITLALAATLAWSQSEAQGLKGLLNKAKDAVAPSGLSTDEIGSGLKEALIVGTEKGTSLLSKTDGFFANAALKILLPPEAQQV
;
A
#
# COMPACT_ATOMS: atom_id res chain seq x y z
N MET A 1 -35.70 -22.15 -47.09
CA MET A 1 -35.10 -20.81 -47.30
C MET A 1 -34.76 -20.08 -46.00
N LYS A 2 -35.61 -20.12 -44.95
CA LYS A 2 -35.34 -19.45 -43.66
C LYS A 2 -34.03 -19.90 -42.96
N GLN A 3 -33.72 -21.20 -42.98
CA GLN A 3 -32.58 -21.80 -42.28
C GLN A 3 -31.20 -21.43 -42.87
N TYR A 4 -31.13 -21.13 -44.17
CA TYR A 4 -29.89 -20.66 -44.81
C TYR A 4 -29.61 -19.18 -44.52
N ILE A 5 -30.66 -18.37 -44.37
CA ILE A 5 -30.55 -16.94 -44.02
C ILE A 5 -30.06 -16.78 -42.58
N THR A 6 -30.53 -17.61 -41.64
CA THR A 6 -30.04 -17.61 -40.25
C THR A 6 -28.59 -18.08 -40.11
N LEU A 7 -28.15 -19.04 -40.92
CA LEU A 7 -26.75 -19.48 -40.94
C LEU A 7 -25.80 -18.41 -41.50
N ALA A 8 -26.24 -17.66 -42.52
CA ALA A 8 -25.45 -16.55 -43.07
C ALA A 8 -25.32 -15.37 -42.09
N LEU A 9 -26.37 -15.07 -41.31
CA LEU A 9 -26.34 -14.00 -40.30
C LEU A 9 -25.51 -14.37 -39.06
N ALA A 10 -25.44 -15.65 -38.69
CA ALA A 10 -24.60 -16.11 -37.58
C ALA A 10 -23.10 -16.03 -37.92
N ALA A 11 -22.73 -16.26 -39.18
CA ALA A 11 -21.34 -16.19 -39.64
C ALA A 11 -20.77 -14.76 -39.59
N THR A 12 -21.58 -13.74 -39.92
CA THR A 12 -21.14 -12.34 -39.86
C THR A 12 -20.99 -11.82 -38.42
N LEU A 13 -21.80 -12.31 -37.47
CA LEU A 13 -21.64 -12.00 -36.05
C LEU A 13 -20.42 -12.67 -35.39
N ALA A 14 -19.98 -13.83 -35.91
CA ALA A 14 -18.80 -14.53 -35.41
C ALA A 14 -17.49 -13.83 -35.79
N TRP A 15 -17.44 -13.15 -36.94
CA TRP A 15 -16.26 -12.36 -37.35
C TRP A 15 -16.09 -11.07 -36.54
N SER A 16 -17.16 -10.47 -36.01
CA SER A 16 -17.07 -9.25 -35.19
C SER A 16 -16.57 -9.49 -33.76
N GLN A 17 -16.45 -10.74 -33.31
CA GLN A 17 -15.94 -11.07 -31.97
C GLN A 17 -14.41 -11.11 -31.90
N SER A 18 -13.72 -11.11 -33.05
CA SER A 18 -12.25 -11.19 -33.12
C SER A 18 -11.54 -9.91 -32.65
N GLU A 19 -12.18 -8.74 -32.70
CA GLU A 19 -11.57 -7.46 -32.28
C GLU A 19 -11.65 -7.20 -30.77
N ALA A 20 -12.62 -7.81 -30.07
CA ALA A 20 -12.84 -7.62 -28.64
C ALA A 20 -11.87 -8.44 -27.75
N GLN A 21 -11.08 -9.34 -28.32
CA GLN A 21 -10.14 -10.20 -27.59
C GLN A 21 -8.82 -9.50 -27.27
N GLY A 22 -8.38 -8.54 -28.11
CA GLY A 22 -7.13 -7.80 -27.91
C GLY A 22 -7.15 -6.89 -26.68
N LEU A 23 -8.26 -6.18 -26.46
CA LEU A 23 -8.41 -5.28 -25.32
C LEU A 23 -8.47 -6.04 -23.99
N LYS A 24 -9.14 -7.21 -23.95
CA LYS A 24 -9.15 -8.08 -22.77
C LYS A 24 -7.76 -8.64 -22.46
N GLY A 25 -6.99 -9.02 -23.47
CA GLY A 25 -5.61 -9.49 -23.30
C GLY A 25 -4.68 -8.41 -22.75
N LEU A 26 -4.82 -7.16 -23.23
CA LEU A 26 -4.04 -6.02 -22.73
C LEU A 26 -4.43 -5.63 -21.30
N LEU A 27 -5.72 -5.64 -20.96
CA LEU A 27 -6.20 -5.39 -19.60
C LEU A 27 -5.67 -6.43 -18.60
N ASN A 28 -5.61 -7.70 -18.98
CA ASN A 28 -5.07 -8.75 -18.10
C ASN A 28 -3.56 -8.56 -17.89
N LYS A 29 -2.79 -8.26 -18.94
CA LYS A 29 -1.35 -7.96 -18.80
C LYS A 29 -1.08 -6.72 -17.97
N ALA A 30 -1.88 -5.66 -18.12
CA ALA A 30 -1.78 -4.47 -17.30
C ALA A 30 -2.12 -4.77 -15.83
N LYS A 31 -3.11 -5.63 -15.60
CA LYS A 31 -3.48 -6.07 -14.25
C LYS A 31 -2.38 -6.90 -13.59
N ASP A 32 -1.69 -7.75 -14.34
CA ASP A 32 -0.56 -8.53 -13.81
C ASP A 32 0.69 -7.67 -13.57
N ALA A 33 0.90 -6.63 -14.38
CA ALA A 33 2.00 -5.66 -14.18
C ALA A 33 1.76 -4.70 -13.01
N VAL A 34 0.50 -4.44 -12.66
CA VAL A 34 0.10 -3.56 -11.54
C VAL A 34 -0.36 -4.40 -10.33
N ALA A 35 -0.37 -5.73 -10.44
CA ALA A 35 -0.67 -6.59 -9.31
C ALA A 35 0.37 -6.34 -8.22
N PRO A 36 -0.05 -5.96 -7.00
CA PRO A 36 0.88 -5.88 -5.89
C PRO A 36 1.41 -7.29 -5.68
N SER A 37 2.64 -7.54 -6.12
CA SER A 37 3.42 -8.68 -5.68
C SER A 37 3.41 -8.62 -4.17
N GLY A 38 2.62 -9.51 -3.54
CA GLY A 38 2.45 -9.53 -2.09
C GLY A 38 3.82 -9.55 -1.44
N LEU A 39 4.06 -8.59 -0.54
CA LEU A 39 5.33 -8.49 0.17
C LEU A 39 5.63 -9.83 0.82
N SER A 40 6.84 -10.35 0.61
CA SER A 40 7.27 -11.58 1.26
C SER A 40 7.36 -11.34 2.78
N THR A 41 7.16 -12.40 3.57
CA THR A 41 7.26 -12.32 5.03
C THR A 41 8.61 -11.77 5.49
N ASP A 42 9.68 -12.04 4.75
CA ASP A 42 11.03 -11.53 5.00
C ASP A 42 11.15 -10.01 4.76
N GLU A 43 10.50 -9.48 3.72
CA GLU A 43 10.44 -8.03 3.47
C GLU A 43 9.62 -7.31 4.55
N ILE A 44 8.52 -7.92 5.00
CA ILE A 44 7.71 -7.39 6.11
C ILE A 44 8.54 -7.39 7.41
N GLY A 45 9.21 -8.49 7.72
CA GLY A 45 10.04 -8.61 8.92
C GLY A 45 11.22 -7.64 8.93
N SER A 46 11.91 -7.50 7.80
CA SER A 46 13.02 -6.54 7.67
C SER A 46 12.54 -5.09 7.75
N GLY A 47 11.40 -4.75 7.13
CA GLY A 47 10.79 -3.42 7.22
C GLY A 47 10.36 -3.04 8.64
N LEU A 48 9.77 -3.97 9.40
CA LEU A 48 9.41 -3.74 10.81
C LEU A 48 10.65 -3.54 11.69
N LYS A 49 11.72 -4.32 11.45
CA LYS A 49 12.99 -4.17 12.18
C LYS A 49 13.60 -2.79 11.92
N GLU A 50 13.65 -2.37 10.66
CA GLU A 50 14.18 -1.07 10.27
C GLU A 50 13.35 0.07 10.89
N ALA A 51 12.02 -0.03 10.83
CA ALA A 51 11.13 0.95 11.44
C ALA A 51 11.35 1.09 12.95
N LEU A 52 11.59 0.00 13.67
CA LEU A 52 11.90 0.01 15.09
C LEU A 52 13.25 0.67 15.40
N ILE A 53 14.28 0.36 14.60
CA ILE A 53 15.61 0.97 14.76
C ILE A 53 15.51 2.48 14.57
N VAL A 54 14.96 2.91 13.43
CA VAL A 54 14.80 4.33 13.10
C VAL A 54 13.89 5.04 14.09
N GLY A 55 12.80 4.40 14.52
CA GLY A 55 11.87 4.95 15.51
C GLY A 55 12.53 5.20 16.86
N THR A 56 13.35 4.24 17.33
CA THR A 56 14.07 4.36 18.61
C THR A 56 15.17 5.41 18.53
N GLU A 57 15.93 5.44 17.45
CA GLU A 57 16.97 6.46 17.21
C GLU A 57 16.38 7.87 17.15
N LYS A 58 15.28 8.06 16.41
CA LYS A 58 14.58 9.35 16.36
C LYS A 58 13.98 9.73 17.70
N GLY A 59 13.34 8.79 18.40
CA GLY A 59 12.75 9.03 19.72
C GLY A 59 13.79 9.48 20.74
N THR A 60 14.90 8.75 20.84
CA THR A 60 16.01 9.10 21.74
C THR A 60 16.68 10.40 21.33
N SER A 61 16.95 10.62 20.03
CA SER A 61 17.51 11.88 19.54
C SER A 61 16.62 13.08 19.88
N LEU A 62 15.30 12.97 19.70
CA LEU A 62 14.36 14.04 20.05
C LEU A 62 14.34 14.33 21.55
N LEU A 63 14.42 13.30 22.39
CA LEU A 63 14.43 13.42 23.84
C LEU A 63 15.77 13.92 24.40
N SER A 64 16.88 13.57 23.76
CA SER A 64 18.25 13.94 24.17
C SER A 64 18.68 15.33 23.71
N LYS A 65 17.90 16.00 22.86
CA LYS A 65 18.12 17.42 22.54
C LYS A 65 18.00 18.26 23.81
N THR A 66 18.71 19.39 23.84
CA THR A 66 18.56 20.40 24.91
C THR A 66 17.08 20.75 25.07
N ASP A 67 16.57 20.56 26.28
CA ASP A 67 15.16 20.70 26.66
C ASP A 67 14.15 19.80 25.92
N GLY A 68 14.57 18.79 25.15
CA GLY A 68 13.65 17.94 24.37
C GLY A 68 12.65 17.14 25.22
N PHE A 69 13.09 16.63 26.37
CA PHE A 69 12.22 16.00 27.37
C PHE A 69 11.36 17.02 28.14
N PHE A 70 11.93 18.16 28.53
CA PHE A 70 11.25 19.16 29.36
C PHE A 70 10.26 20.05 28.59
N ALA A 71 10.48 20.25 27.29
CA ALA A 71 9.61 20.99 26.38
C ALA A 71 8.43 20.15 25.86
N ASN A 72 8.53 18.82 25.93
CA ASN A 72 7.43 17.94 25.55
C ASN A 72 6.50 17.68 26.74
N ALA A 73 5.48 18.54 26.89
CA ALA A 73 4.50 18.47 27.97
C ALA A 73 3.73 17.13 28.06
N ALA A 74 3.71 16.32 27.00
CA ALA A 74 3.10 14.98 26.99
C ALA A 74 4.04 13.88 27.54
N LEU A 75 5.35 14.13 27.58
CA LEU A 75 6.37 13.21 28.13
C LEU A 75 6.91 13.69 29.48
N LYS A 76 6.71 14.97 29.81
CA LYS A 76 7.03 15.56 31.10
C LYS A 76 6.18 14.90 32.19
N ILE A 77 6.85 14.21 33.12
CA ILE A 77 6.24 13.85 34.40
C ILE A 77 6.00 15.16 35.14
N LEU A 78 4.73 15.54 35.29
CA LEU A 78 4.35 16.73 36.06
C LEU A 78 4.86 16.53 37.50
N LEU A 79 5.81 17.36 37.92
CA LEU A 79 6.34 17.32 39.27
C LEU A 79 5.20 17.64 40.25
N PRO A 80 4.99 16.81 41.29
CA PRO A 80 4.01 17.12 42.32
C PRO A 80 4.35 18.47 42.97
N PRO A 81 3.34 19.20 43.48
CA PRO A 81 3.49 20.57 43.98
C PRO A 81 4.58 20.70 45.07
N GLU A 82 4.86 19.63 45.80
CA GLU A 82 5.90 19.53 46.82
C GLU A 82 7.34 19.69 46.27
N ALA A 83 7.58 19.34 45.00
CA ALA A 83 8.89 19.45 44.36
C ALA A 83 9.12 20.78 43.61
N GLN A 84 8.11 21.67 43.58
CA GLN A 84 8.22 23.01 42.98
C GLN A 84 8.72 24.06 44.00
N GLN A 85 8.75 23.72 45.28
CA GLN A 85 9.13 24.62 46.37
C GLN A 85 10.49 24.23 46.96
N VAL A 86 11.57 24.42 46.20
CA VAL A 86 12.94 24.47 46.73
C VAL A 86 13.71 25.62 46.09
#